data_AF-A0A1F9DLN3-F1
#
_entry.id   AF-A0A1F9DLN3-F1
#
_cell.length_a   1.000
_cell.length_b   1.000
_cell.length_c   1.000
_cell.angle_alpha   90.00
_cell.angle_beta   90.00
_cell.angle_gamma   90.00
#
_symmetry.space_group_name_H-M   'P 1'
#
loop_
_entity.id
_entity.type
_entity.pdbx_description
1 polymer ?
#
loop_
_entity_poly.entity_id
_entity_poly.type
_entity_poly.pdbx_seq_one_letter_code
_entity_poly.pdbx_strand_id
1 'polypeptide(L)' 'MKCRNHLDREAVGGCQKHETGFCQECCECLNIDHCCECIDPKLYCKFRTQCIIWEMLRDRRKKEIE' A
#
# COMPACT_ATOMS: atom_id res chain seq x y z
N MET A 1 -1.30 9.24 11.19
CA MET A 1 -1.83 9.56 9.83
C MET A 1 -2.93 8.56 9.56
N LYS A 2 -4.02 8.95 8.92
CA LYS A 2 -5.18 8.06 8.72
C LYS A 2 -5.03 7.20 7.48
N CYS A 3 -5.70 6.05 7.47
CA CYS A 3 -5.80 5.22 6.28
C CYS A 3 -6.61 5.94 5.20
N ARG A 4 -6.08 5.95 3.97
CA ARG A 4 -6.75 6.53 2.80
C ARG A 4 -8.10 5.87 2.51
N ASN A 5 -8.20 4.55 2.72
CA ASN A 5 -9.42 3.77 2.47
C ASN A 5 -10.37 3.77 3.67
N HIS A 6 -9.86 4.04 4.88
CA HIS A 6 -10.62 3.99 6.12
C HIS A 6 -10.31 5.21 6.99
N LEU A 7 -11.21 6.21 6.98
CA LEU A 7 -11.04 7.46 7.75
C LEU A 7 -11.06 7.25 9.27
N ASP A 8 -11.53 6.09 9.72
CA ASP A 8 -11.62 5.71 11.13
C ASP A 8 -10.35 5.02 11.65
N ARG A 9 -9.45 4.57 10.76
CA ARG A 9 -8.29 3.75 11.13
C ARG A 9 -6.98 4.50 10.98
N GLU A 10 -6.07 4.29 11.92
CA GLU A 10 -4.69 4.77 11.80
C GLU A 10 -3.92 3.95 10.77
N ALA A 11 -3.03 4.63 10.04
CA ALA A 11 -2.15 4.00 9.09
C ALA A 11 -0.92 3.43 9.78
N VAL A 12 -0.58 2.19 9.43
CA VAL A 12 0.61 1.48 9.89
C VAL A 12 1.75 1.56 8.88
N GLY A 13 1.43 1.83 7.61
CA GLY A 13 2.38 2.02 6.52
C GLY A 13 2.06 3.27 5.71
N GLY A 14 3.07 4.11 5.47
CA GLY A 14 2.93 5.38 4.75
C GLY A 14 3.65 5.39 3.40
N CYS A 15 3.03 6.03 2.40
CA CYS A 15 3.67 6.42 1.17
C CYS A 15 4.39 7.75 1.38
N GLN A 16 5.72 7.78 1.24
CA GLN A 16 6.49 9.01 1.39
C GLN A 16 6.36 9.98 0.20
N LYS A 17 5.91 9.51 -0.96
CA LYS A 17 5.75 10.35 -2.16
C LYS A 17 4.48 11.19 -2.09
N HIS A 18 3.38 10.59 -1.64
CA HIS A 18 2.05 11.18 -1.62
C HIS A 18 1.56 11.50 -0.21
N GLU A 19 2.38 11.20 0.80
CA GLU A 19 2.06 11.40 2.23
C GLU A 19 0.76 10.71 2.67
N THR A 20 0.39 9.62 1.99
CA THR A 20 -0.82 8.85 2.27
C THR A 20 -0.52 7.62 3.12
N GLY A 21 -1.42 7.26 4.03
CA GLY A 21 -1.29 6.08 4.87
C GLY A 21 -2.27 4.96 4.53
N PHE A 22 -1.91 3.72 4.85
CA PHE A 22 -2.81 2.56 4.82
C PHE A 22 -2.81 1.84 6.17
N CYS A 23 -3.98 1.38 6.62
CA CYS A 23 -4.11 0.56 7.82
C CYS A 23 -3.60 -0.86 7.55
N GLN A 24 -3.43 -1.64 8.62
CA GLN A 24 -2.93 -3.01 8.54
C GLN A 24 -3.79 -3.89 7.64
N GLU A 25 -5.12 -3.82 7.77
CA GLU A 25 -6.03 -4.63 6.94
C GLU A 25 -5.93 -4.31 5.44
N CYS A 26 -5.75 -3.04 5.09
CA CYS A 26 -5.46 -2.66 3.71
C CYS A 26 -4.09 -3.19 3.28
N CYS A 27 -3.09 -3.14 4.15
CA CYS A 27 -1.75 -3.67 3.84
C CYS A 27 -1.75 -5.18 3.60
N GLU A 28 -2.53 -5.91 4.38
CA GLU A 28 -2.71 -7.36 4.30
C GLU A 28 -3.73 -7.75 3.21
N CYS A 29 -4.45 -6.78 2.64
CA CYS A 29 -5.51 -6.97 1.65
C CYS A 29 -6.53 -8.03 2.06
N LEU A 30 -6.97 -7.98 3.33
CA LEU A 30 -8.04 -8.84 3.83
C LEU A 30 -9.37 -8.64 3.07
N ASN A 31 -9.54 -7.46 2.47
CA ASN A 31 -10.63 -7.16 1.55
C ASN A 31 -10.05 -6.80 0.17
N ILE A 32 -10.46 -7.52 -0.87
CA ILE A 32 -10.03 -7.29 -2.26
C ILE A 32 -10.35 -5.86 -2.70
N ASP A 33 -11.51 -5.34 -2.29
CA ASP A 33 -11.96 -3.99 -2.67
C ASP A 33 -11.12 -2.87 -2.03
N HIS A 34 -10.45 -3.13 -0.91
CA HIS A 34 -9.73 -2.11 -0.12
C HIS A 34 -8.28 -2.51 0.17
N CYS A 35 -7.57 -2.92 -0.87
CA CYS A 35 -6.17 -3.30 -0.80
C CYS A 35 -5.23 -2.08 -0.82
N CYS A 36 -4.09 -2.14 -0.13
CA CYS A 36 -3.09 -1.07 -0.19
C CYS A 36 -2.40 -1.12 -1.55
N GLU A 37 -2.49 -0.05 -2.32
CA GLU A 37 -1.82 0.01 -3.61
C GLU A 37 -0.97 1.26 -3.72
N CYS A 38 0.14 1.12 -4.45
CA CYS A 38 0.92 2.29 -4.78
C CYS A 38 0.12 3.12 -5.79
N ILE A 39 -0.13 4.39 -5.45
CA ILE A 39 -0.87 5.35 -6.27
C ILE A 39 -0.24 5.51 -7.67
N ASP A 40 1.10 5.54 -7.75
CA ASP A 40 1.83 5.59 -9.02
C ASP A 40 2.70 4.35 -9.24
N PRO A 41 2.15 3.20 -9.65
CA PRO A 41 2.94 1.99 -9.85
C PRO A 41 3.83 2.07 -11.10
N LYS A 42 3.44 2.87 -12.10
CA LYS A 42 4.14 3.02 -13.39
C LYS A 42 5.13 4.19 -13.43
N LEU A 43 5.08 5.12 -12.47
CA LEU A 43 6.00 6.25 -12.42
C LEU A 43 7.22 5.95 -11.55
N TYR A 44 8.32 6.62 -11.86
CA TYR A 44 9.51 6.59 -11.03
C TYR A 44 9.20 7.12 -9.61
N CYS A 45 9.74 6.42 -8.60
CA CYS A 45 9.64 6.82 -7.21
C CYS A 45 10.98 6.50 -6.52
N LYS A 46 11.67 7.53 -6.03
CA LYS A 46 12.96 7.36 -5.34
C LYS A 46 12.88 6.55 -4.04
N PHE A 47 11.69 6.48 -3.43
CA PHE A 47 11.45 5.76 -2.19
C PHE A 47 11.05 4.29 -2.42
N ARG A 48 11.04 3.79 -3.66
CA ARG A 48 10.52 2.45 -3.99
C ARG A 48 11.15 1.33 -3.18
N THR A 49 12.47 1.41 -2.99
CA THR A 49 13.29 0.41 -2.29
C THR A 49 12.99 0.31 -0.80
N GLN A 50 12.42 1.36 -0.21
CA GLN A 50 12.01 1.41 1.20
C GLN A 50 10.49 1.50 1.39
N CYS A 51 9.72 1.39 0.31
CA CYS A 51 8.27 1.56 0.33
C CYS A 51 7.58 0.24 0.65
N ILE A 52 7.09 0.08 1.88
CA ILE A 52 6.39 -1.13 2.31
C ILE A 52 5.14 -1.41 1.46
N ILE A 53 4.40 -0.38 1.04
CA ILE A 53 3.22 -0.51 0.18
C ILE A 53 3.60 -1.15 -1.17
N TRP A 54 4.76 -0.78 -1.71
CA TRP A 54 5.23 -1.37 -2.96
C TRP A 54 5.65 -2.83 -2.79
N GLU A 55 6.39 -3.14 -1.74
CA GLU A 55 6.82 -4.51 -1.46
C GLU A 55 5.60 -5.42 -1.28
N MET A 56 4.60 -4.99 -0.51
CA MET A 56 3.34 -5.73 -0.34
C MET A 56 2.58 -5.91 -1.66
N LEU A 57 2.49 -4.87 -2.49
CA LEU A 57 1.86 -4.97 -3.81
C LEU A 57 2.63 -5.91 -4.76
N ARG A 58 3.96 -5.93 -4.69
CA ARG A 58 4.80 -6.83 -5.50
C ARG A 58 4.65 -8.28 -5.06
N ASP A 59 4.60 -8.53 -3.75
CA ASP A 59 4.41 -9.87 -3.19
C ASP A 59 3.07 -10.48 -3.61
N ARG A 60 1.98 -9.71 -3.52
CA ARG A 60 0.64 -10.18 -3.96
C ARG A 60 0.58 -10.51 -5.45
N ARG A 61 1.12 -9.63 -6.30
CA ARG A 61 1.18 -9.88 -7.75
C ARG A 61 2.02 -11.11 -8.13
N LYS A 62 2.97 -11.53 -7.28
CA LYS A 62 3.70 -12.79 -7.49
C LYS A 62 2.82 -13.99 -7.13
N LYS A 63 2.11 -13.93 -6.00
CA LYS A 63 1.21 -15.00 -5.53
C LYS A 63 0.03 -15.29 -6.46
N GLU A 64 -0.42 -14.31 -7.24
CA GLU A 64 -1.50 -14.51 -8.23
C GLU A 64 -1.06 -15.30 -9.49
N ILE A 65 0.25 -15.52 -9.67
CA ILE A 65 0.82 -16.16 -10.87
C ILE A 65 1.25 -17.63 -10.60
N GLU A 66 1.34 -18.05 -9.34
CA GLU A 66 1.57 -19.45 -8.92
C GLU A 66 0.27 -20.22 -8.70
#